data_AF-A0A7S7QL46-F1
#
_entry.id   AF-A0A7S7QL46-F1
#
_cell.length_a   1.000
_cell.length_b   1.000
_cell.length_c   1.000
_cell.angle_alpha   90.00
_cell.angle_beta   90.00
_cell.angle_gamma   90.00
#
_symmetry.space_group_name_H-M   'P 1'
#
loop_
_entity.id
_entity.type
_entity.pdbx_description
1 polymer ?
#
loop_
_entity_poly.entity_id
_entity_poly.type
_entity_poly.pdbx_seq_one_letter_code
_entity_poly.pdbx_strand_id
1 'polypeptide(L)'
;MKAAAADAAQPVDPWRLRLERVRGKVGFDGLERISTQTLLDLLEVPQRERAAGAYRHLAKLMSELGWTAVRVRDFTRGGYKEQVRGYVRGGRAVS
;
A
#
# COMPACT_ATOMS: atom_id res chain seq x y z
N MET A 1 19.26 -26.27 -35.90
CA MET A 1 19.80 -25.74 -34.62
C MET A 1 19.76 -24.21 -34.64
N LYS A 2 18.92 -23.58 -33.80
CA LYS A 2 19.33 -22.46 -32.94
C LYS A 2 18.17 -22.09 -32.00
N ALA A 3 18.47 -22.15 -30.71
CA ALA A 3 17.60 -21.77 -29.61
C ALA A 3 17.52 -20.25 -29.47
N ALA A 4 16.41 -19.77 -28.91
CA ALA A 4 16.41 -18.64 -27.99
C ALA A 4 15.22 -18.85 -27.04
N ALA A 5 15.52 -19.37 -25.86
CA ALA A 5 14.61 -19.29 -24.72
C ALA A 5 14.38 -17.80 -24.46
N ALA A 6 13.21 -17.30 -24.83
CA ALA A 6 12.74 -16.03 -24.34
C ALA A 6 12.38 -16.25 -22.87
N ASP A 7 13.33 -15.95 -21.99
CA ASP A 7 13.08 -15.72 -20.58
C ASP A 7 12.07 -14.56 -20.51
N ALA A 8 10.79 -14.92 -20.46
CA ALA A 8 9.70 -13.95 -20.38
C ALA A 8 9.76 -13.34 -18.99
N ALA A 9 10.51 -12.24 -18.86
CA ALA A 9 10.43 -11.37 -17.71
C ALA A 9 8.94 -11.05 -17.47
N GLN A 10 8.36 -11.64 -16.43
CA GLN A 10 7.00 -11.32 -16.00
C GLN A 10 6.88 -9.80 -15.93
N PRO A 11 5.85 -9.18 -16.51
CA PRO A 11 5.68 -7.73 -16.42
C PRO A 11 5.61 -7.37 -14.94
N VAL A 12 6.68 -6.73 -14.44
CA VAL A 12 6.74 -6.28 -13.06
C VAL A 12 5.64 -5.25 -12.90
N ASP A 13 4.75 -5.49 -11.94
CA ASP A 13 3.64 -4.59 -11.70
C ASP A 13 4.15 -3.15 -11.48
N PRO A 14 3.61 -2.14 -12.19
CA PRO A 14 4.11 -0.78 -12.11
C PRO A 14 3.99 -0.17 -10.71
N TRP A 15 3.09 -0.67 -9.86
CA TRP A 15 2.93 -0.19 -8.49
C TRP A 15 3.88 -0.90 -7.54
N ARG A 16 4.23 -2.16 -7.79
CA ARG A 16 5.05 -2.98 -6.88
C ARG A 16 6.36 -2.31 -6.47
N LEU A 17 7.16 -1.84 -7.43
CA LEU A 17 8.45 -1.20 -7.13
C LEU A 17 8.32 0.08 -6.31
N ARG A 18 7.25 0.87 -6.55
CA ARG A 18 6.97 2.08 -5.77
C ARG A 18 6.57 1.70 -4.35
N LEU A 19 5.68 0.71 -4.19
CA LEU A 19 5.15 0.26 -2.91
C LEU A 19 6.19 -0.47 -2.04
N GLU A 20 7.15 -1.18 -2.62
CA GLU A 20 8.26 -1.83 -1.87
C GLU A 20 9.09 -0.83 -1.04
N ARG A 21 9.25 0.39 -1.59
CA ARG A 21 10.03 1.46 -0.98
C ARG A 21 9.21 2.32 -0.02
N VAL A 22 7.89 2.18 -0.03
CA VAL A 22 7.01 2.98 0.84
C VAL A 22 7.35 2.72 2.30
N ARG A 23 7.40 3.82 3.05
CA ARG A 23 7.42 3.84 4.50
C ARG A 23 6.26 4.68 5.00
N GLY A 24 5.59 4.18 6.02
CA GLY A 24 4.51 4.85 6.72
C GLY A 24 5.02 5.64 7.92
N LYS A 25 4.09 6.27 8.63
CA LYS A 25 4.37 6.93 9.90
C LYS A 25 4.40 5.88 11.02
N VAL A 26 5.49 5.83 11.77
CA VAL A 26 5.58 4.98 12.98
C VAL A 26 4.81 5.65 14.12
N GLY A 27 3.85 4.92 14.70
CA GLY A 27 3.10 5.34 15.87
C GLY A 27 3.85 5.08 17.17
N PHE A 28 3.32 5.59 18.29
CA PHE A 28 3.87 5.36 19.64
C PHE A 28 3.90 3.89 20.06
N ASP A 29 3.07 3.06 19.44
CA ASP A 29 3.01 1.61 19.62
C ASP A 29 4.01 0.85 18.74
N GLY A 30 4.92 1.55 18.05
CA GLY A 30 5.91 0.95 17.15
C GLY A 30 5.34 0.41 15.85
N LEU A 31 4.04 0.59 15.58
CA LEU A 31 3.42 0.18 14.34
C LEU A 31 3.54 1.26 13.27
N GLU A 32 4.03 0.85 12.10
CA GLU A 32 4.11 1.69 10.91
C GLU A 32 2.74 1.75 10.24
N ARG A 33 2.23 2.95 9.96
CA ARG A 33 0.90 3.17 9.39
C ARG A 33 0.93 4.04 8.15
N ILE A 34 0.13 3.71 7.14
CA ILE A 34 -0.04 4.55 5.95
C ILE A 34 -1.50 4.52 5.48
N SER A 35 -2.03 5.66 5.04
CA SER A 35 -3.41 5.74 4.55
C SER A 35 -3.51 5.27 3.10
N THR A 36 -4.68 4.74 2.71
CA THR A 36 -4.95 4.37 1.31
C THR A 36 -4.87 5.59 0.38
N GLN A 37 -5.27 6.76 0.85
CA GLN A 37 -5.19 8.00 0.07
C GLN A 37 -3.73 8.35 -0.25
N THR A 38 -2.85 8.36 0.76
CA THR A 38 -1.42 8.61 0.59
C THR A 38 -0.78 7.64 -0.41
N LEU A 39 -1.18 6.36 -0.39
CA LEU A 39 -0.70 5.38 -1.35
C LEU A 39 -1.15 5.68 -2.78
N LEU A 40 -2.42 6.02 -2.97
CA LEU A 40 -2.96 6.35 -4.30
C LEU A 40 -2.41 7.66 -4.84
N ASP A 41 -2.11 8.62 -3.96
CA ASP A 41 -1.44 9.88 -4.31
C ASP A 41 0.01 9.60 -4.74
N LEU A 42 0.74 8.75 -4.03
CA LEU A 42 2.12 8.34 -4.37
C LEU A 42 2.18 7.52 -5.68
N LEU A 43 1.15 6.73 -5.94
CA LEU A 43 0.98 6.00 -7.20
C LEU A 43 0.43 6.90 -8.32
N GLU A 44 0.17 8.17 -8.04
CA GLU A 44 -0.34 9.18 -8.99
C GLU A 44 -1.65 8.74 -9.66
N VAL A 45 -2.46 7.92 -8.98
CA VAL A 45 -3.72 7.42 -9.52
C VAL A 45 -4.74 8.56 -9.54
N PRO A 46 -5.22 9.00 -10.73
CA PRO A 46 -6.21 10.07 -10.83
C PRO A 46 -7.49 9.71 -10.07
N GLN A 47 -8.13 10.69 -9.43
CA GLN A 47 -9.31 10.44 -8.59
C GLN A 47 -10.43 9.67 -9.34
N ARG A 48 -10.65 9.95 -10.63
CA ARG A 48 -11.64 9.28 -11.49
C ARG A 48 -11.35 7.78 -11.72
N GLU A 49 -10.08 7.37 -11.59
CA GLU A 49 -9.61 6.00 -11.80
C GLU A 49 -9.49 5.22 -10.49
N ARG A 50 -9.76 5.84 -9.33
CA ARG A 50 -9.82 5.20 -8.01
C ARG A 50 -11.11 4.39 -7.86
N ALA A 51 -11.28 3.39 -8.71
CA ALA A 51 -12.41 2.46 -8.71
C ALA A 51 -12.10 1.19 -7.88
N ALA A 52 -13.10 0.33 -7.70
CA ALA A 52 -12.98 -0.91 -6.92
C ALA A 52 -11.82 -1.80 -7.39
N GLY A 53 -11.52 -1.83 -8.70
CA GLY A 53 -10.38 -2.56 -9.25
C GLY A 53 -9.03 -2.05 -8.72
N ALA A 54 -8.83 -0.73 -8.71
CA ALA A 54 -7.61 -0.10 -8.18
C ALA A 54 -7.41 -0.42 -6.70
N TYR A 55 -8.47 -0.35 -5.88
CA TYR A 55 -8.38 -0.71 -4.46
C TYR A 55 -8.08 -2.20 -4.23
N ARG A 56 -8.69 -3.10 -5.00
CA ARG A 56 -8.38 -4.55 -4.92
C ARG A 56 -6.94 -4.83 -5.30
N HIS A 57 -6.46 -4.18 -6.35
CA HIS A 57 -5.08 -4.31 -6.80
C HIS A 57 -4.09 -3.82 -5.73
N LEU A 58 -4.34 -2.62 -5.18
CA LEU A 58 -3.54 -2.07 -4.10
C LEU A 58 -3.53 -2.99 -2.87
N ALA A 59 -4.70 -3.50 -2.47
CA ALA A 59 -4.82 -4.39 -1.31
C ALA A 59 -4.00 -5.67 -1.49
N LYS A 60 -4.04 -6.27 -2.69
CA LYS A 60 -3.21 -7.43 -3.03
C LYS A 60 -1.72 -7.13 -2.85
N LEU A 61 -1.21 -6.08 -3.52
CA LEU A 61 0.21 -5.74 -3.45
C LEU A 61 0.65 -5.40 -2.02
N MET A 62 -0.13 -4.62 -1.29
CA MET A 62 0.20 -4.28 0.10
C MET A 62 0.29 -5.53 0.97
N SER A 63 -0.63 -6.49 0.82
CA SER A 63 -0.57 -7.76 1.55
C SER A 63 0.66 -8.59 1.21
N GLU A 64 1.06 -8.65 -0.07
CA GLU A 64 2.28 -9.33 -0.52
C GLU A 64 3.55 -8.67 0.03
N LEU A 65 3.49 -7.36 0.30
CA LEU A 65 4.60 -6.57 0.87
C LEU A 65 4.60 -6.56 2.42
N GLY A 66 3.78 -7.41 3.05
CA GLY A 66 3.72 -7.58 4.50
C GLY A 66 2.92 -6.51 5.24
N TRP A 67 2.12 -5.72 4.53
CA TRP A 67 1.21 -4.77 5.14
C TRP A 67 -0.17 -5.42 5.41
N THR A 68 -0.76 -5.06 6.54
CA THR A 68 -2.09 -5.52 6.96
C THR A 68 -3.09 -4.39 6.82
N ALA A 69 -4.19 -4.62 6.09
CA ALA A 69 -5.26 -3.64 5.95
C ALA A 69 -5.96 -3.39 7.28
N VAL A 70 -6.14 -2.12 7.64
CA VAL A 70 -6.87 -1.70 8.85
C VAL A 70 -7.95 -0.69 8.51
N ARG A 71 -8.97 -0.66 9.37
CA ARG A 71 -9.96 0.42 9.40
C ARG A 71 -9.83 1.10 10.75
N VAL A 72 -9.24 2.29 10.74
CA VAL A 72 -9.14 3.08 11.97
C VAL A 72 -10.35 4.00 12.01
N ARG A 73 -11.04 3.99 13.16
CA ARG A 73 -12.00 5.05 13.50
C ARG A 73 -11.20 6.12 14.22
N ASP A 74 -10.67 7.07 13.45
CA ASP A 74 -10.01 8.22 14.06
C ASP A 74 -11.05 9.32 14.27
N PHE A 75 -10.91 10.02 15.41
CA PHE A 75 -11.61 11.28 15.60
C PHE A 75 -10.73 12.36 14.98
N THR A 76 -11.21 12.99 13.92
CA THR A 76 -10.60 14.25 13.47
C THR A 76 -10.68 15.27 14.62
N ARG A 77 -9.75 16.24 14.67
CA ARG A 77 -9.74 17.32 15.70
C ARG A 77 -11.07 18.09 15.84
N GLY A 78 -11.99 17.97 14.87
CA GLY A 78 -13.34 18.55 14.88
C GLY A 78 -14.46 17.59 15.30
N GLY A 79 -14.16 16.40 15.83
CA GLY A 79 -15.18 15.46 16.35
C GLY A 79 -15.86 14.56 15.31
N TYR A 80 -15.50 14.65 14.03
CA TYR A 80 -16.02 13.76 13.00
C TYR A 80 -15.28 12.41 13.03
N LYS A 81 -16.04 11.31 13.16
CA LYS A 81 -15.57 9.93 13.06
C LYS A 81 -15.27 9.59 11.60
N GLU A 82 -14.08 9.93 11.13
CA GLU A 82 -13.67 9.53 9.80
C GLU A 82 -13.13 8.10 9.86
N GLN A 83 -13.74 7.19 9.10
CA GLN A 83 -13.20 5.85 8.91
C GLN A 83 -12.07 5.93 7.90
N VAL A 84 -10.86 6.17 8.39
CA VAL A 84 -9.67 6.17 7.54
C VAL A 84 -9.28 4.72 7.25
N ARG A 85 -9.34 4.37 5.97
CA ARG A 85 -8.79 3.10 5.47
C ARG A 85 -7.30 3.26 5.29
N GLY A 86 -6.54 2.28 5.76
CA GLY A 86 -5.09 2.29 5.65
C GLY A 86 -4.49 0.92 5.85
N TYR A 87 -3.17 0.90 5.99
CA TYR A 87 -2.37 -0.29 6.15
C TYR A 87 -1.41 -0.11 7.32
N VAL A 88 -1.19 -1.18 8.07
CA VAL A 88 -0.19 -1.25 9.14
C VAL A 88 0.83 -2.34 8.88
N ARG A 89 2.06 -2.11 9.27
CA ARG A 89 3.11 -3.13 9.29
C ARG A 89 3.82 -3.05 10.64
N GLY A 90 4.12 -4.22 11.22
CA GLY A 90 4.97 -4.26 12.39
C GLY A 90 6.34 -3.69 12.06
N GLY A 91 6.82 -2.73 12.84
CA GLY A 91 8.23 -2.35 12.79
C GLY A 91 9.05 -3.61 13.01
N ARG A 92 9.96 -3.92 12.08
CA ARG A 92 10.96 -4.96 12.30
C ARG A 92 11.65 -4.57 13.61
N ALA A 93 11.46 -5.36 14.67
CA ALA A 93 12.16 -5.12 15.93
C ALA A 93 13.65 -5.09 15.58
N VAL A 94 14.26 -3.92 15.68
CA VAL A 94 15.71 -3.81 15.73
C VAL A 94 16.03 -4.38 17.11
N SER A 95 16.44 -5.65 17.13
CA SER A 95 17.13 -6.23 18.29
C SER A 95 18.48 -5.55 18.48
#